data_AF-A0A928QQ47-F1
#
_entry.id   AF-A0A928QQ47-F1
#
_cell.length_a   1.000
_cell.length_b   1.000
_cell.length_c   1.000
_cell.angle_alpha   90.00
_cell.angle_beta   90.00
_cell.angle_gamma   90.00
#
_symmetry.space_group_name_H-M   'P 1'
#
loop_
_entity.id
_entity.type
_entity.pdbx_description
1 polymer ?
#
loop_
_entity_poly.entity_id
_entity_poly.type
_entity_poly.pdbx_seq_one_letter_code
_entity_poly.pdbx_strand_id
1 'polypeptide(L)'
;MFCSKCGASNPNGAIFCSRCGERLAIAQSTVAPKEPAAPEAPVEPQFMPIMGQIMPPEAGSMTEYFVPQPKKKNKALPFIIAGVAMAVIAVVLILILGGSGYSDPEELALDFAEAITEFDVSDLEDTMHPDILDTEEWYDIRQMIDSERKRSIYDDYETENFRIVDVYDEYDRYDLREMEDVFESDYDMVVHIEEAIRYQIRYERHLNGRISDENGRVTVVKIDGRWYAHPESVR
;
A
#
# COMPACT_ATOMS: atom_id res chain seq x y z
N MET A 1 -30.16 -1.43 2.45
CA MET A 1 -29.66 -1.47 3.85
C MET A 1 -28.20 -1.06 3.91
N PHE A 2 -27.68 -0.59 5.05
CA PHE A 2 -26.27 -0.21 5.19
C PHE A 2 -25.48 -1.26 5.98
N CYS A 3 -24.23 -1.48 5.60
CA CYS A 3 -23.33 -2.37 6.33
C CYS A 3 -22.89 -1.71 7.65
N SER A 4 -23.06 -2.40 8.78
CA SER A 4 -22.64 -1.91 10.10
C SER A 4 -21.12 -1.84 10.27
N LYS A 5 -20.35 -2.53 9.43
CA LYS A 5 -18.88 -2.58 9.51
C LYS A 5 -18.19 -1.53 8.67
N CYS A 6 -18.64 -1.30 7.43
CA CYS A 6 -17.97 -0.37 6.50
C CYS A 6 -18.87 0.76 5.97
N GLY A 7 -20.15 0.82 6.38
CA GLY A 7 -21.07 1.88 5.96
C GLY A 7 -21.58 1.78 4.51
N ALA A 8 -21.16 0.77 3.73
CA ALA A 8 -21.60 0.63 2.34
C ALA A 8 -23.12 0.41 2.22
N SER A 9 -23.74 1.05 1.24
CA SER A 9 -25.14 0.79 0.87
C SER A 9 -25.23 -0.53 0.09
N ASN A 10 -26.18 -1.37 0.48
CA ASN A 10 -26.43 -2.68 -0.12
C ASN A 10 -27.92 -2.82 -0.49
N PRO A 11 -28.26 -3.60 -1.54
CA PRO A 11 -29.64 -3.92 -1.89
C PRO A 11 -30.41 -4.52 -0.71
N ASN A 12 -31.72 -4.29 -0.66
CA ASN A 12 -32.57 -4.89 0.38
C ASN A 12 -32.63 -6.42 0.16
N GLY A 13 -32.29 -7.19 1.20
CA GLY A 13 -32.22 -8.66 1.13
C GLY A 13 -30.83 -9.23 0.83
N ALA A 14 -29.80 -8.38 0.67
CA ALA A 14 -28.42 -8.84 0.53
C ALA A 14 -27.95 -9.59 1.80
N ILE A 15 -27.38 -10.79 1.63
CA ILE A 15 -26.87 -11.63 2.73
C ILE A 15 -25.45 -11.21 3.15
N PHE A 16 -24.67 -10.69 2.21
CA PHE A 16 -23.29 -10.23 2.42
C PHE A 16 -23.12 -8.83 1.85
N CYS A 17 -22.21 -8.06 2.45
CA CYS A 17 -21.85 -6.75 1.95
C CYS A 17 -21.01 -6.87 0.69
N SER A 18 -21.40 -6.18 -0.39
CA SER A 18 -20.66 -6.17 -1.65
C SER A 18 -19.28 -5.52 -1.55
N ARG A 19 -19.05 -4.66 -0.55
CA ARG A 19 -17.80 -3.90 -0.39
C ARG A 19 -16.78 -4.57 0.53
N CYS A 20 -17.21 -5.21 1.62
CA CYS A 20 -16.27 -5.74 2.62
C CYS A 20 -16.53 -7.21 2.99
N GLY A 21 -17.49 -7.88 2.34
CA GLY A 21 -17.81 -9.29 2.56
C GLY A 21 -18.52 -9.61 3.89
N GLU A 22 -18.76 -8.61 4.75
CA GLU A 22 -19.41 -8.81 6.05
C GLU A 22 -20.84 -9.33 5.89
N ARG A 23 -21.25 -10.27 6.75
CA ARG A 23 -22.62 -10.80 6.70
C ARG A 23 -23.60 -9.77 7.22
N LEU A 24 -24.59 -9.45 6.41
CA LEU A 24 -25.61 -8.48 6.76
C LEU A 24 -26.70 -9.18 7.57
N ALA A 25 -26.98 -8.66 8.76
CA ALA A 25 -28.04 -9.19 9.59
C ALA A 25 -29.39 -8.95 8.89
N ILE A 26 -29.98 -10.02 8.36
CA ILE A 26 -31.38 -10.03 8.00
C ILE A 26 -32.13 -9.92 9.31
N ALA A 27 -32.90 -8.85 9.50
CA ALA A 27 -33.91 -8.81 10.54
C ALA A 27 -34.86 -9.99 10.28
N GLN A 28 -34.64 -11.08 11.02
CA GLN A 28 -35.53 -12.21 11.04
C GLN A 28 -36.90 -11.66 11.44
N SER A 29 -37.82 -11.57 10.48
CA SER A 29 -39.23 -11.57 10.81
C SER A 29 -39.49 -12.87 11.54
N THR A 30 -39.76 -12.74 12.83
CA THR A 30 -40.27 -13.78 13.70
C THR A 30 -41.55 -14.32 13.09
N VAL A 31 -41.47 -15.48 12.43
CA VAL A 31 -42.61 -16.38 12.30
C VAL A 31 -42.14 -17.71 12.84
N ALA A 32 -42.48 -17.95 14.10
CA ALA A 32 -42.46 -19.28 14.69
C ALA A 32 -43.57 -20.11 14.03
N PRO A 33 -43.25 -21.30 13.49
CA PRO A 33 -44.26 -22.30 13.22
C PRO A 33 -44.41 -23.21 14.43
N LYS A 34 -45.68 -23.41 14.76
CA LYS A 34 -46.26 -24.12 15.88
C LYS A 34 -45.97 -25.62 15.82
N GLU A 35 -45.57 -26.17 16.96
CA GLU A 35 -45.49 -27.58 17.28
C GLU A 35 -46.87 -28.27 17.19
N PRO A 36 -46.94 -29.51 16.68
CA PRO A 36 -47.88 -30.50 17.17
C PRO A 36 -47.17 -31.77 17.66
N ALA A 37 -47.73 -32.34 18.73
CA ALA A 37 -47.23 -33.51 19.44
C ALA A 37 -47.34 -34.83 18.64
N ALA A 38 -46.28 -35.65 18.80
CA ALA A 38 -46.13 -37.13 18.92
C ALA A 38 -47.35 -38.06 18.70
N PRO A 39 -47.20 -39.33 18.21
CA PRO A 39 -46.35 -40.33 18.88
C PRO A 39 -45.62 -41.43 18.05
N GLU A 40 -44.58 -41.98 18.72
CA GLU A 40 -43.98 -43.34 18.77
C GLU A 40 -43.36 -44.08 17.54
N ALA A 41 -42.29 -44.83 17.87
CA ALA A 41 -41.22 -45.50 17.10
C ALA A 41 -41.66 -46.83 16.40
N PRO A 42 -40.80 -47.74 15.83
CA PRO A 42 -39.32 -47.82 15.79
C PRO A 42 -38.69 -48.33 14.45
N VAL A 43 -37.37 -48.64 14.50
CA VAL A 43 -36.62 -49.73 13.79
C VAL A 43 -35.39 -49.26 12.99
N GLU A 44 -34.21 -49.63 13.51
CA GLU A 44 -32.87 -49.73 12.90
C GLU A 44 -32.80 -50.96 11.96
N PRO A 45 -31.93 -51.06 10.92
CA PRO A 45 -30.53 -51.39 11.16
C PRO A 45 -29.47 -50.84 10.17
N GLN A 46 -28.29 -50.56 10.73
CA GLN A 46 -26.90 -50.77 10.26
C GLN A 46 -26.56 -50.99 8.77
N PHE A 47 -25.53 -50.25 8.29
CA PHE A 47 -24.46 -50.77 7.41
C PHE A 47 -23.13 -49.98 7.62
N MET A 48 -22.03 -50.71 7.87
CA MET A 48 -20.61 -50.33 7.64
C MET A 48 -20.04 -51.33 6.62
N PRO A 49 -18.92 -51.08 5.88
CA PRO A 49 -17.53 -51.21 6.39
C PRO A 49 -16.50 -50.16 5.84
N ILE A 50 -15.49 -49.74 6.63
CA ILE A 50 -14.01 -50.06 6.59
C ILE A 50 -13.28 -49.42 5.38
N MET A 51 -12.17 -48.66 5.47
CA MET A 51 -10.79 -48.92 5.96
C MET A 51 -9.99 -47.58 5.82
N GLY A 52 -8.91 -47.24 6.54
CA GLY A 52 -8.01 -48.03 7.35
C GLY A 52 -7.09 -47.18 8.25
N GLN A 53 -6.36 -47.93 9.08
CA GLN A 53 -5.47 -47.56 10.17
C GLN A 53 -4.14 -46.97 9.62
N ILE A 54 -3.17 -46.46 10.39
CA ILE A 54 -2.30 -47.16 11.36
C ILE A 54 -1.69 -46.14 12.34
N MET A 55 -1.34 -46.67 13.51
CA MET A 55 -1.12 -46.12 14.85
C MET A 55 0.39 -45.86 15.20
N PRO A 56 0.75 -45.49 16.46
CA PRO A 56 1.97 -44.78 16.88
C PRO A 56 3.11 -45.73 17.33
N PRO A 57 4.04 -45.27 18.19
CA PRO A 57 4.23 -46.03 19.42
C PRO A 57 4.42 -45.19 20.71
N GLU A 58 4.17 -45.92 21.79
CA GLU A 58 4.11 -45.60 23.22
C GLU A 58 5.47 -45.60 23.95
N ALA A 59 5.33 -45.35 25.27
CA ALA A 59 6.13 -45.87 26.38
C ALA A 59 7.37 -45.04 26.74
N GLY A 60 7.71 -44.83 28.01
CA GLY A 60 7.27 -45.42 29.27
C GLY A 60 8.21 -44.92 30.36
N SER A 61 7.77 -45.02 31.61
CA SER A 61 8.48 -44.59 32.83
C SER A 61 9.86 -45.23 33.06
N MET A 62 10.81 -44.50 33.65
CA MET A 62 11.47 -44.91 34.90
C MET A 62 12.30 -43.78 35.54
N THR A 63 12.34 -43.86 36.86
CA THR A 63 13.14 -43.19 37.90
C THR A 63 14.54 -42.66 37.54
N GLU A 64 14.91 -41.50 38.08
CA GLU A 64 16.12 -41.37 38.94
C GLU A 64 16.14 -40.05 39.72
N TYR A 65 16.58 -40.14 40.97
CA TYR A 65 16.86 -39.00 41.85
C TYR A 65 18.13 -38.29 41.37
N PHE A 66 18.09 -36.96 41.21
CA PHE A 66 19.31 -36.15 41.32
C PHE A 66 19.08 -34.78 41.97
N VAL A 67 19.99 -34.49 42.89
CA VAL A 67 20.13 -33.37 43.84
C VAL A 67 20.39 -32.04 43.10
N PRO A 68 19.97 -30.88 43.63
CA PRO A 68 19.92 -29.62 42.89
C PRO A 68 21.33 -29.04 42.61
N GLN A 69 21.49 -28.40 41.45
CA GLN A 69 22.62 -27.52 41.14
C GLN A 69 22.16 -26.06 41.12
N PRO A 70 22.80 -25.14 41.88
CA PRO A 70 22.43 -23.74 41.89
C PRO A 70 22.97 -23.06 40.62
N LYS A 71 22.14 -22.93 39.59
CA LYS A 71 22.49 -22.10 38.43
C LYS A 71 22.32 -20.62 38.78
N LYS A 72 23.47 -20.00 38.99
CA LYS A 72 23.75 -18.56 38.99
C LYS A 72 22.85 -17.84 37.96
N LYS A 73 22.16 -16.78 38.40
CA LYS A 73 21.33 -15.93 37.55
C LYS A 73 22.23 -15.11 36.61
N ASN A 74 22.36 -15.58 35.37
CA ASN A 74 22.91 -14.78 34.29
C ASN A 74 21.72 -14.06 33.64
N LYS A 75 21.43 -12.83 34.08
CA LYS A 75 20.47 -11.96 33.38
C LYS A 75 21.16 -11.38 32.14
N ALA A 76 21.38 -12.20 31.14
CA ALA A 76 21.70 -11.74 29.80
C ALA A 76 21.29 -12.85 28.85
N LEU A 77 20.11 -12.65 28.25
CA LEU A 77 19.71 -13.02 26.88
C LEU A 77 18.23 -13.48 26.84
N PRO A 78 17.31 -12.52 26.61
CA PRO A 78 16.28 -12.77 25.62
C PRO A 78 15.99 -11.56 24.72
N PHE A 79 17.01 -10.74 24.37
CA PHE A 79 16.79 -9.57 23.49
C PHE A 79 17.03 -9.83 22.00
N ILE A 80 17.62 -10.97 21.62
CA ILE A 80 17.91 -11.24 20.20
C ILE A 80 16.70 -11.83 19.45
N ILE A 81 15.90 -12.70 20.09
CA ILE A 81 14.77 -13.38 19.42
C ILE A 81 13.57 -12.44 19.23
N ALA A 82 13.31 -11.55 20.20
CA ALA A 82 12.22 -10.58 20.10
C ALA A 82 12.48 -9.49 19.06
N GLY A 83 13.74 -9.04 18.91
CA GLY A 83 14.11 -8.03 17.91
C GLY A 83 14.02 -8.57 16.47
N VAL A 84 14.47 -9.80 16.23
CA VAL A 84 14.39 -10.43 14.90
C VAL A 84 12.94 -10.71 14.51
N ALA A 85 12.10 -11.19 15.43
CA ALA A 85 10.69 -11.43 15.13
C ALA A 85 9.95 -10.11 14.78
N MET A 86 10.21 -9.02 15.49
CA MET A 86 9.62 -7.70 15.17
C MET A 86 10.14 -7.14 13.85
N ALA A 87 11.44 -7.28 13.56
CA ALA A 87 12.00 -6.85 12.28
C ALA A 87 11.40 -7.65 11.11
N VAL A 88 11.24 -8.97 11.26
CA VAL A 88 10.60 -9.82 10.24
C VAL A 88 9.13 -9.47 10.08
N ILE A 89 8.38 -9.22 11.15
CA ILE A 89 6.99 -8.76 11.07
C ILE A 89 6.90 -7.39 10.40
N ALA A 90 7.78 -6.45 10.74
CA ALA A 90 7.84 -5.14 10.09
C ALA A 90 8.19 -5.26 8.61
N VAL A 91 9.18 -6.08 8.23
CA VAL A 91 9.53 -6.34 6.83
C VAL A 91 8.37 -7.04 6.11
N VAL A 92 7.70 -8.01 6.71
CA VAL A 92 6.54 -8.68 6.11
C VAL A 92 5.35 -7.72 5.99
N LEU A 93 5.13 -6.82 6.94
CA LEU A 93 4.13 -5.76 6.83
C LEU A 93 4.51 -4.75 5.75
N ILE A 94 5.78 -4.37 5.63
CA ILE A 94 6.30 -3.52 4.54
C ILE A 94 6.18 -4.23 3.19
N LEU A 95 6.31 -5.56 3.11
CA LEU A 95 6.14 -6.31 1.87
C LEU A 95 4.66 -6.55 1.51
N ILE A 96 3.76 -6.61 2.50
CA ILE A 96 2.31 -6.76 2.30
C ILE A 96 1.63 -5.41 2.05
N LEU A 97 2.13 -4.33 2.65
CA LEU A 97 1.66 -2.94 2.46
C LEU A 97 2.51 -2.15 1.45
N GLY A 98 3.61 -2.73 0.98
CA GLY A 98 4.58 -2.09 0.11
C GLY A 98 4.11 -2.10 -1.33
N GLY A 99 3.18 -1.21 -1.64
CA GLY A 99 3.10 -0.68 -3.00
C GLY A 99 4.41 0.05 -3.33
N SER A 100 4.87 -0.04 -4.58
CA SER A 100 5.86 0.88 -5.15
C SER A 100 5.30 2.28 -4.98
N GLY A 101 5.92 3.14 -4.17
CA GLY A 101 5.39 4.47 -3.84
C GLY A 101 5.96 4.99 -2.51
N TYR A 102 6.02 6.30 -2.38
CA TYR A 102 6.70 6.96 -1.26
C TYR A 102 5.84 6.97 0.01
N SER A 103 6.48 6.98 1.17
CA SER A 103 5.80 7.21 2.46
C SER A 103 5.83 8.68 2.90
N ASP A 104 6.82 9.44 2.42
CA ASP A 104 7.03 10.84 2.74
C ASP A 104 6.81 11.69 1.46
N PRO A 105 5.82 12.61 1.46
CA PRO A 105 5.53 13.44 0.30
C PRO A 105 6.60 14.53 0.06
N GLU A 106 7.34 14.98 1.07
CA GLU A 106 8.40 15.98 0.91
C GLU A 106 9.62 15.36 0.21
N GLU A 107 10.00 14.15 0.63
CA GLU A 107 11.09 13.36 0.01
C GLU A 107 10.76 13.11 -1.47
N LEU A 108 9.57 12.59 -1.75
CA LEU A 108 9.08 12.38 -3.12
C LEU A 108 9.15 13.65 -3.98
N ALA A 109 8.73 14.80 -3.43
CA ALA A 109 8.70 16.04 -4.20
C ALA A 109 10.10 16.56 -4.54
N LEU A 110 11.08 16.35 -3.65
CA LEU A 110 12.47 16.69 -3.88
C LEU A 110 13.11 15.74 -4.89
N ASP A 111 12.92 14.43 -4.73
CA ASP A 111 13.43 13.42 -5.66
C ASP A 111 12.87 13.63 -7.07
N PHE A 112 11.56 13.91 -7.19
CA PHE A 112 10.95 14.25 -8.47
C PHE A 112 11.58 15.49 -9.09
N ALA A 113 11.77 16.55 -8.30
CA ALA A 113 12.33 17.81 -8.78
C ALA A 113 13.78 17.64 -9.25
N GLU A 114 14.59 16.88 -8.53
CA GLU A 114 15.96 16.53 -8.92
C GLU A 114 15.93 15.73 -10.23
N ALA A 115 15.21 14.61 -10.27
CA ALA A 115 15.14 13.74 -11.44
C ALA A 115 14.68 14.44 -12.72
N ILE A 116 13.63 15.27 -12.66
CA ILE A 116 13.14 15.98 -13.85
C ILE A 116 14.12 17.06 -14.33
N THR A 117 14.81 17.75 -13.41
CA THR A 117 15.76 18.81 -13.77
C THR A 117 17.10 18.28 -14.29
N GLU A 118 17.50 17.09 -13.85
CA GLU A 118 18.69 16.37 -14.31
C GLU A 118 18.40 15.47 -15.53
N PHE A 119 17.14 15.39 -15.94
CA PHE A 119 16.66 14.52 -17.01
C PHE A 119 16.99 13.03 -16.78
N ASP A 120 17.02 12.61 -15.51
CA ASP A 120 17.15 11.22 -15.13
C ASP A 120 15.78 10.55 -15.17
N VAL A 121 15.52 9.87 -16.28
CA VAL A 121 14.24 9.21 -16.49
C VAL A 121 14.06 7.99 -15.59
N SER A 122 15.15 7.36 -15.11
CA SER A 122 15.04 6.22 -14.21
C SER A 122 14.53 6.69 -12.85
N ASP A 123 15.18 7.71 -12.30
CA ASP A 123 14.81 8.26 -11.00
C ASP A 123 13.43 8.93 -11.07
N LEU A 124 13.08 9.53 -12.21
CA LEU A 124 11.74 10.06 -12.41
C LEU A 124 10.68 8.96 -12.38
N GLU A 125 10.92 7.81 -13.01
CA GLU A 125 9.99 6.67 -13.01
C GLU A 125 9.69 6.16 -11.60
N ASP A 126 10.68 6.17 -10.71
CA ASP A 126 10.53 5.74 -9.31
C ASP A 126 9.55 6.64 -8.53
N THR A 127 9.36 7.89 -8.96
CA THR A 127 8.43 8.85 -8.34
C THR A 127 6.99 8.75 -8.84
N MET A 128 6.76 8.04 -9.95
CA MET A 128 5.45 7.95 -10.60
C MET A 128 4.67 6.71 -10.15
N HIS A 129 3.35 6.73 -10.37
CA HIS A 129 2.54 5.54 -10.18
C HIS A 129 2.94 4.46 -11.21
N PRO A 130 3.18 3.19 -10.82
CA PRO A 130 3.72 2.17 -11.72
C PRO A 130 2.85 1.94 -12.97
N ASP A 131 1.52 1.99 -12.81
CA ASP A 131 0.59 1.73 -13.91
C ASP A 131 0.65 2.82 -14.99
N ILE A 132 1.16 4.03 -14.69
CA ILE A 132 1.33 5.05 -15.74
C ILE A 132 2.55 4.76 -16.63
N LEU A 133 3.53 3.99 -16.16
CA LEU A 133 4.82 3.81 -16.83
C LEU A 133 4.72 3.01 -18.14
N ASP A 134 3.64 2.26 -18.30
CA ASP A 134 3.35 1.42 -19.47
C ASP A 134 2.39 2.10 -20.48
N THR A 135 2.04 3.37 -20.26
CA THR A 135 1.14 4.15 -21.14
C THR A 135 1.86 4.76 -22.36
N GLU A 136 1.10 5.09 -23.41
CA GLU A 136 1.65 5.80 -24.59
C GLU A 136 2.13 7.20 -24.20
N GLU A 137 1.39 7.89 -23.35
CA GLU A 137 1.71 9.20 -22.82
C GLU A 137 3.04 9.19 -22.05
N TRP A 138 3.30 8.16 -21.23
CA TRP A 138 4.60 8.03 -20.55
C TRP A 138 5.73 7.72 -21.53
N TYR A 139 5.49 6.91 -22.56
CA TYR A 139 6.49 6.63 -23.58
C TYR A 139 6.97 7.91 -24.29
N ASP A 140 6.05 8.83 -24.59
CA ASP A 140 6.37 10.12 -25.19
C ASP A 140 7.15 11.04 -24.23
N ILE A 141 6.76 11.09 -22.95
CA ILE A 141 7.52 11.79 -21.89
C ILE A 141 8.94 11.25 -21.80
N ARG A 142 9.12 9.92 -21.74
CA ARG A 142 10.43 9.26 -21.67
C ARG A 142 11.30 9.66 -22.86
N GLN A 143 10.74 9.65 -24.08
CA GLN A 143 11.46 10.08 -25.28
C GLN A 143 11.87 11.55 -25.23
N MET A 144 10.98 12.43 -24.75
CA MET A 144 11.27 13.86 -24.59
C MET A 144 12.44 14.07 -23.61
N ILE A 145 12.37 13.47 -22.43
CA ILE A 145 13.41 13.59 -21.39
C ILE A 145 14.75 13.03 -21.89
N ASP A 146 14.75 11.85 -22.52
CA ASP A 146 15.96 11.28 -23.12
C ASP A 146 16.58 12.17 -24.19
N SER A 147 15.75 12.90 -24.93
CA SER A 147 16.21 13.84 -25.96
C SER A 147 16.84 15.09 -25.34
N GLU A 148 16.27 15.63 -24.26
CA GLU A 148 16.81 16.77 -23.53
C GLU A 148 18.08 16.39 -22.77
N ARG A 149 18.14 15.20 -22.14
CA ARG A 149 19.38 14.68 -21.53
C ARG A 149 20.52 14.65 -22.55
N LYS A 150 20.27 14.14 -23.76
CA LYS A 150 21.28 14.11 -24.84
C LYS A 150 21.72 15.50 -25.28
N ARG A 151 20.82 16.50 -25.27
CA ARG A 151 21.16 17.89 -25.55
C ARG A 151 22.00 18.50 -24.41
N SER A 152 21.60 18.27 -23.17
CA SER A 152 22.24 18.80 -21.97
C SER A 152 23.69 18.31 -21.79
N ILE A 153 24.05 17.12 -22.28
CA ILE A 153 25.45 16.63 -22.24
C ILE A 153 26.44 17.61 -22.91
N TYR A 154 25.97 18.47 -23.81
CA TYR A 154 26.80 19.47 -24.48
C TYR A 154 26.87 20.81 -23.75
N ASP A 155 25.99 21.04 -22.77
CA ASP A 155 25.93 22.25 -21.96
C ASP A 155 26.63 22.00 -20.62
N ASP A 156 27.46 22.94 -20.17
CA ASP A 156 28.04 22.95 -18.81
C ASP A 156 26.95 23.39 -17.82
N TYR A 157 25.98 22.51 -17.61
CA TYR A 157 24.78 22.69 -16.81
C TYR A 157 24.76 21.72 -15.63
N GLU A 158 24.60 22.26 -14.42
CA GLU A 158 24.45 21.50 -13.17
C GLU A 158 23.33 22.12 -12.33
N THR A 159 22.68 21.30 -11.51
CA THR A 159 21.64 21.75 -10.56
C THR A 159 21.95 21.26 -9.16
N GLU A 160 21.76 22.13 -8.17
CA GLU A 160 22.03 21.80 -6.77
C GLU A 160 21.06 22.54 -5.83
N ASN A 161 21.16 22.26 -4.52
CA ASN A 161 20.50 23.03 -3.45
C ASN A 161 18.96 23.06 -3.53
N PHE A 162 18.35 21.95 -3.94
CA PHE A 162 16.90 21.75 -3.92
C PHE A 162 16.34 21.90 -2.50
N ARG A 163 15.28 22.70 -2.36
CA ARG A 163 14.57 22.91 -1.09
C ARG A 163 13.14 23.35 -1.31
N ILE A 164 12.26 22.91 -0.42
CA ILE A 164 10.89 23.39 -0.35
C ILE A 164 10.90 24.83 0.21
N VAL A 165 10.22 25.74 -0.47
CA VAL A 165 10.08 27.14 -0.06
C VAL A 165 8.63 27.55 0.20
N ASP A 166 7.67 26.78 -0.31
CA ASP A 166 6.24 26.96 -0.05
C ASP A 166 5.48 25.63 -0.19
N VAL A 167 4.35 25.52 0.51
CA VAL A 167 3.50 24.33 0.54
C VAL A 167 2.04 24.76 0.40
N TYR A 168 1.33 24.12 -0.52
CA TYR A 168 -0.11 24.26 -0.69
C TYR A 168 -0.77 22.87 -0.55
N ASP A 169 -1.52 22.67 0.52
CA ASP A 169 -2.19 21.40 0.88
C ASP A 169 -3.72 21.54 1.03
N GLU A 170 -4.26 22.72 0.72
CA GLU A 170 -5.69 23.00 0.77
C GLU A 170 -6.37 22.61 -0.54
N TYR A 171 -6.66 21.32 -0.71
CA TYR A 171 -7.42 20.79 -1.85
C TYR A 171 -8.80 20.31 -1.43
N ASP A 172 -9.84 20.79 -2.10
CA ASP A 172 -11.19 20.30 -1.88
C ASP A 172 -11.50 19.08 -2.78
N ARG A 173 -12.69 18.48 -2.58
CA ARG A 173 -13.08 17.28 -3.34
C ARG A 173 -13.27 17.53 -4.84
N TYR A 174 -13.53 18.76 -5.25
CA TYR A 174 -13.61 19.12 -6.65
C TYR A 174 -12.21 19.18 -7.25
N ASP A 175 -11.26 19.81 -6.55
CA ASP A 175 -9.86 19.85 -7.02
C ASP A 175 -9.26 18.44 -7.15
N LEU A 176 -9.51 17.56 -6.17
CA LEU A 176 -9.01 16.17 -6.23
C LEU A 176 -9.61 15.41 -7.41
N ARG A 177 -10.87 15.68 -7.78
CA ARG A 177 -11.51 15.05 -8.95
C ARG A 177 -10.91 15.54 -10.25
N GLU A 178 -10.59 16.82 -10.37
CA GLU A 178 -9.91 17.31 -11.57
C GLU A 178 -8.55 16.62 -11.76
N MET A 179 -7.84 16.29 -10.67
CA MET A 179 -6.62 15.49 -10.74
C MET A 179 -6.90 14.02 -11.10
N GLU A 180 -7.93 13.40 -10.51
CA GLU A 180 -8.38 12.05 -10.87
C GLU A 180 -8.74 11.96 -12.36
N ASP A 181 -9.39 12.99 -12.91
CA ASP A 181 -9.79 13.06 -14.31
C ASP A 181 -8.58 13.01 -15.26
N VAL A 182 -7.43 13.59 -14.87
CA VAL A 182 -6.18 13.51 -15.67
C VAL A 182 -5.68 12.07 -15.75
N PHE A 183 -5.70 11.34 -14.63
CA PHE A 183 -5.29 9.92 -14.65
C PHE A 183 -6.22 9.09 -15.54
N GLU A 184 -7.53 9.34 -15.52
CA GLU A 184 -8.48 8.63 -16.38
C GLU A 184 -8.32 9.03 -17.85
N SER A 185 -8.21 10.33 -18.15
CA SER A 185 -8.21 10.82 -19.54
C SER A 185 -6.91 10.59 -20.28
N ASP A 186 -5.78 10.80 -19.60
CA ASP A 186 -4.46 10.82 -20.22
C ASP A 186 -3.70 9.52 -19.97
N TYR A 187 -4.10 8.71 -18.99
CA TYR A 187 -3.38 7.49 -18.62
C TYR A 187 -4.27 6.24 -18.54
N ASP A 188 -5.56 6.33 -18.90
CA ASP A 188 -6.56 5.24 -18.78
C ASP A 188 -6.58 4.59 -17.39
N MET A 189 -6.31 5.39 -16.35
CA MET A 189 -6.11 4.93 -14.98
C MET A 189 -7.14 5.55 -14.04
N VAL A 190 -8.14 4.77 -13.63
CA VAL A 190 -9.15 5.22 -12.67
C VAL A 190 -8.62 5.05 -11.25
N VAL A 191 -8.31 6.16 -10.58
CA VAL A 191 -7.80 6.20 -9.20
C VAL A 191 -8.72 6.94 -8.25
N HIS A 192 -8.48 6.75 -6.96
CA HIS A 192 -9.02 7.63 -5.93
C HIS A 192 -7.86 8.35 -5.23
N ILE A 193 -7.84 9.68 -5.31
CA ILE A 193 -6.86 10.49 -4.63
C ILE A 193 -7.36 10.80 -3.22
N GLU A 194 -6.62 10.32 -2.23
CA GLU A 194 -6.92 10.54 -0.81
C GLU A 194 -6.52 11.95 -0.35
N GLU A 195 -5.41 12.44 -0.88
CA GLU A 195 -4.74 13.66 -0.46
C GLU A 195 -3.85 14.18 -1.60
N ALA A 196 -3.68 15.50 -1.70
CA ALA A 196 -2.76 16.12 -2.63
C ALA A 196 -2.00 17.25 -1.95
N ILE A 197 -0.73 17.43 -2.30
CA ILE A 197 0.11 18.52 -1.80
C ILE A 197 0.90 19.07 -2.97
N ARG A 198 0.95 20.40 -3.10
CA ARG A 198 1.81 21.08 -4.06
C ARG A 198 2.93 21.82 -3.35
N TYR A 199 4.14 21.46 -3.70
CA TYR A 199 5.36 22.08 -3.22
C TYR A 199 5.89 23.08 -4.24
N GLN A 200 6.31 24.24 -3.76
CA GLN A 200 7.20 25.12 -4.51
C GLN A 200 8.64 24.78 -4.13
N ILE A 201 9.41 24.32 -5.11
CA ILE A 201 10.81 23.92 -4.94
C ILE A 201 11.70 25.03 -5.49
N ARG A 202 12.72 25.43 -4.72
CA ARG A 202 13.79 26.29 -5.20
C ARG A 202 15.06 25.46 -5.35
N TYR A 203 15.81 25.71 -6.41
CA TYR A 203 17.11 25.10 -6.66
C TYR A 203 18.03 26.10 -7.37
N GLU A 204 19.33 25.84 -7.33
CA GLU A 204 20.34 26.62 -8.02
C GLU A 204 20.68 25.94 -9.34
N ARG A 205 20.68 26.72 -10.43
CA ARG A 205 21.15 26.30 -11.75
C ARG A 205 22.50 26.94 -12.03
N HIS A 206 23.48 26.10 -12.33
CA HIS A 206 24.80 26.50 -12.79
C HIS A 206 24.85 26.31 -14.30
N LEU A 207 25.09 27.37 -15.05
CA LEU A 207 25.20 27.29 -16.51
C LEU A 207 26.35 28.17 -16.99
N ASN A 208 27.38 27.55 -17.57
CA ASN A 208 28.57 28.25 -18.08
C ASN A 208 29.19 29.20 -17.03
N GLY A 209 29.34 28.73 -15.79
CA GLY A 209 29.89 29.49 -14.66
C GLY A 209 29.00 30.60 -14.10
N ARG A 210 27.73 30.70 -14.52
CA ARG A 210 26.73 31.57 -13.89
C ARG A 210 25.79 30.75 -13.02
N ILE A 211 25.48 31.28 -11.84
CA ILE A 211 24.51 30.70 -10.90
C ILE A 211 23.22 31.51 -10.99
N SER A 212 22.08 30.83 -11.08
CA SER A 212 20.74 31.42 -11.00
C SER A 212 19.84 30.62 -10.07
N ASP A 213 19.08 31.31 -9.21
CA ASP A 213 17.99 30.69 -8.45
C ASP A 213 16.80 30.42 -9.38
N GLU A 214 16.38 29.17 -9.47
CA GLU A 214 15.20 28.72 -10.21
C GLU A 214 14.10 28.30 -9.25
N ASN A 215 12.85 28.28 -9.72
CA ASN A 215 11.73 27.74 -8.95
C ASN A 215 10.94 26.76 -9.82
N GLY A 216 10.66 25.58 -9.26
CA GLY A 216 9.76 24.58 -9.81
C GLY A 216 8.51 24.42 -8.93
N ARG A 217 7.51 23.74 -9.47
CA ARG A 217 6.34 23.30 -8.70
C ARG A 217 6.13 21.82 -8.93
N VAL A 218 5.94 21.08 -7.85
CA VAL A 218 5.66 19.65 -7.89
C VAL A 218 4.35 19.42 -7.15
N THR A 219 3.40 18.75 -7.79
CA THR A 219 2.19 18.28 -7.11
C THR A 219 2.33 16.79 -6.89
N VAL A 220 2.16 16.34 -5.64
CA VAL A 220 2.16 14.93 -5.27
C VAL A 220 0.77 14.54 -4.77
N VAL A 221 0.39 13.29 -5.03
CA VAL A 221 -0.94 12.74 -4.73
C VAL A 221 -0.80 11.43 -3.99
N LYS A 222 -1.74 11.17 -3.08
CA LYS A 222 -1.80 9.96 -2.29
C LYS A 222 -2.85 9.01 -2.84
N ILE A 223 -2.42 7.83 -3.26
CA ILE A 223 -3.26 6.78 -3.84
C ILE A 223 -2.95 5.50 -3.06
N ASP A 224 -3.99 4.84 -2.55
CA ASP A 224 -3.90 3.61 -1.74
C ASP A 224 -2.86 3.71 -0.60
N GLY A 225 -2.82 4.86 0.09
CA GLY A 225 -1.92 5.12 1.21
C GLY A 225 -0.46 5.41 0.85
N ARG A 226 -0.09 5.50 -0.43
CA ARG A 226 1.27 5.79 -0.92
C ARG A 226 1.28 7.08 -1.74
N TRP A 227 2.42 7.77 -1.74
CA TRP A 227 2.59 9.03 -2.46
C TRP A 227 3.26 8.82 -3.81
N TYR A 228 2.78 9.57 -4.80
CA TYR A 228 3.27 9.60 -6.18
C TYR A 228 3.26 11.04 -6.70
N ALA A 229 4.19 11.38 -7.60
CA ALA A 229 4.10 12.64 -8.31
C ALA A 229 2.88 12.61 -9.26
N HIS A 230 2.12 13.71 -9.28
CA HIS A 230 1.04 13.88 -10.23
C HIS A 230 1.62 14.05 -11.64
N PRO A 231 1.10 13.36 -12.68
CA PRO A 231 1.69 13.37 -14.02
C PRO A 231 1.81 14.75 -14.68
N GLU A 232 0.91 15.68 -14.37
CA GLU A 232 1.04 17.06 -14.85
C GLU A 232 2.28 17.79 -14.33
N SER A 233 2.92 17.32 -13.26
CA SER A 233 4.15 17.94 -12.75
C SER A 233 5.33 17.76 -13.72
N VAL A 234 5.24 16.84 -14.68
CA VAL A 234 6.26 16.58 -15.71
C VAL A 234 6.09 17.51 -16.93
N ARG A 235 4.93 18.17 -17.08
CA ARG A 235 4.58 19.00 -18.24
C ARG A 235 5.03 20.45 -18.13
#